data_AF-A0A3D6DT91-F1
#
_entry.id   AF-A0A3D6DT91-F1
#
_cell.length_a   1.000
_cell.length_b   1.000
_cell.length_c   1.000
_cell.angle_alpha   90.00
_cell.angle_beta   90.00
_cell.angle_gamma   90.00
#
_symmetry.space_group_name_H-M   'P 1'
#
loop_
_entity.id
_entity.type
_entity.pdbx_description
1 polymer ?
#
loop_
_entity_poly.entity_id
_entity_poly.type
_entity_poly.pdbx_seq_one_letter_code
_entity_poly.pdbx_strand_id
1 'polypeptide(L)'
;WDFETYIEILLAQRGAFHRRYIIESLDSTMLKNRSGALLAQSRAKNAPRRFVLDSRLLEVLLQIAVLRVGETGYHTAEMRIDDLLTFLRERYGLYIDQLPLDEGFPAPSIDDRKALRTNLQAFTARLREIGFYRDLSDAYVTQTVVPRYTIAEKRAKA
;
A
#
# COMPACT_ATOMS: atom_id res chain seq x y z
N TRP A 1 -35.55 -28.25 -2.92
CA TRP A 1 -34.54 -27.62 -3.78
C TRP A 1 -33.31 -27.43 -2.94
N ASP A 2 -32.17 -27.92 -3.41
CA ASP A 2 -30.90 -27.75 -2.72
C ASP A 2 -30.41 -26.32 -2.90
N PHE A 3 -29.79 -25.76 -1.86
CA PHE A 3 -29.30 -24.38 -1.86
C PHE A 3 -28.21 -24.18 -2.92
N GLU A 4 -27.36 -25.18 -3.13
CA GLU A 4 -26.33 -25.14 -4.16
C GLU A 4 -26.92 -25.01 -5.56
N THR A 5 -27.95 -25.80 -5.89
CA THR A 5 -28.64 -25.70 -7.18
C THR A 5 -29.22 -24.31 -7.42
N TYR A 6 -29.72 -23.63 -6.38
CA TYR A 6 -30.21 -22.27 -6.49
C TYR A 6 -29.07 -21.26 -6.78
N ILE A 7 -27.93 -21.39 -6.09
CA ILE A 7 -26.76 -20.55 -6.31
C ILE A 7 -26.18 -20.78 -7.71
N GLU A 8 -26.11 -22.02 -8.18
CA GLU A 8 -25.65 -22.35 -9.54
C GLU A 8 -26.52 -21.69 -10.61
N ILE A 9 -27.84 -21.77 -10.49
CA ILE A 9 -28.77 -21.12 -11.42
C ILE A 9 -28.57 -19.60 -11.42
N LEU A 10 -28.40 -18.99 -10.24
CA LEU A 10 -28.12 -17.54 -10.13
C LEU A 10 -26.78 -17.16 -10.76
N LEU A 11 -25.72 -17.94 -10.53
CA LEU A 11 -24.40 -17.70 -11.11
C LEU A 11 -24.40 -17.92 -12.63
N ALA A 12 -25.12 -18.92 -13.14
CA ALA A 12 -25.28 -19.12 -14.56
C ALA A 12 -25.99 -17.92 -15.23
N GLN A 13 -27.01 -17.37 -14.58
CA GLN A 13 -27.79 -16.27 -15.15
C GLN A 13 -27.14 -14.89 -14.97
N ARG A 14 -26.45 -14.65 -13.84
CA ARG A 14 -25.93 -13.31 -13.47
C ARG A 14 -24.46 -13.26 -13.11
N GLY A 15 -23.74 -14.37 -13.11
CA GLY A 15 -22.31 -14.42 -12.74
C GLY A 15 -21.46 -13.49 -13.61
N ALA A 16 -21.69 -13.47 -14.93
CA ALA A 16 -21.00 -12.56 -15.85
C ALA A 16 -21.30 -11.07 -15.54
N PHE A 17 -22.55 -10.76 -15.20
CA PHE A 17 -22.97 -9.42 -14.80
C PHE A 17 -22.26 -8.99 -13.51
N HIS A 18 -22.35 -9.80 -12.44
CA HIS A 18 -21.72 -9.48 -11.15
C HIS A 18 -20.21 -9.35 -11.28
N ARG A 19 -19.57 -10.29 -11.98
CA ARG A 19 -18.12 -10.24 -12.23
C ARG A 19 -17.71 -8.95 -12.94
N ARG A 20 -18.46 -8.51 -13.96
CA ARG A 20 -18.18 -7.25 -14.66
C ARG A 20 -18.24 -6.06 -13.71
N TYR A 21 -19.33 -5.90 -12.95
CA TYR A 21 -19.48 -4.75 -12.06
C TYR A 21 -18.53 -4.76 -10.87
N ILE A 22 -18.15 -5.92 -10.35
CA ILE A 22 -17.09 -6.02 -9.33
C ILE A 22 -15.76 -5.53 -9.90
N ILE A 23 -15.41 -5.95 -11.13
CA ILE A 23 -14.20 -5.49 -11.80
C ILE A 23 -14.24 -3.97 -12.04
N GLU A 24 -15.35 -3.43 -12.52
CA GLU A 24 -15.51 -1.99 -12.76
C GLU A 24 -15.46 -1.19 -11.46
N SER A 25 -16.06 -1.71 -10.39
CA SER A 25 -16.01 -1.12 -9.05
C SER A 25 -14.57 -1.06 -8.54
N LEU A 26 -13.83 -2.18 -8.61
CA LEU A 26 -12.42 -2.22 -8.22
C LEU A 26 -11.55 -1.30 -9.09
N ASP A 27 -11.74 -1.31 -10.41
CA ASP A 27 -11.00 -0.45 -11.32
C ASP A 27 -11.26 1.05 -11.00
N SER A 28 -12.48 1.40 -10.55
CA SER A 28 -12.85 2.76 -10.14
C SER A 28 -12.29 3.13 -8.76
N THR A 29 -12.51 2.30 -7.74
CA THR A 29 -12.09 2.57 -6.36
C THR A 29 -10.58 2.59 -6.20
N MET A 30 -9.86 1.76 -6.96
CA MET A 30 -8.39 1.72 -6.99
C MET A 30 -7.77 2.67 -8.01
N LEU A 31 -8.59 3.54 -8.63
CA LEU A 31 -8.16 4.57 -9.57
C LEU A 31 -7.27 4.01 -10.70
N LYS A 32 -7.67 2.89 -11.32
CA LYS A 32 -6.81 2.15 -12.25
C LYS A 32 -6.20 3.06 -13.33
N ASN A 33 -4.87 3.05 -13.44
CA ASN A 33 -4.09 3.86 -14.40
C ASN A 33 -4.32 5.39 -14.29
N ARG A 34 -4.70 5.90 -13.11
CA ARG A 34 -4.83 7.34 -12.83
C ARG A 34 -3.83 7.77 -11.75
N SER A 35 -3.69 9.09 -11.54
CA SER A 35 -2.90 9.59 -10.42
C SER A 35 -3.55 9.19 -9.09
N GLY A 36 -2.74 8.68 -8.17
CA GLY A 36 -3.19 8.06 -6.92
C GLY A 36 -3.65 6.61 -7.07
N ALA A 37 -3.32 5.95 -8.18
CA ALA A 37 -3.69 4.55 -8.42
C ALA A 37 -3.12 3.60 -7.36
N LEU A 38 -3.96 2.63 -6.95
CA LEU A 38 -3.54 1.39 -6.31
C LEU A 38 -3.44 0.23 -7.33
N LEU A 39 -3.99 0.42 -8.53
CA LEU A 39 -4.06 -0.60 -9.58
C LEU A 39 -3.51 -0.07 -10.91
N ALA A 40 -2.65 -0.85 -11.55
CA ALA A 40 -2.19 -0.58 -12.90
C ALA A 40 -2.44 -1.78 -13.83
N GLN A 41 -2.67 -1.47 -15.09
CA GLN A 41 -2.80 -2.46 -16.16
C GLN A 41 -2.28 -1.86 -17.46
N SER A 42 -1.29 -2.50 -18.08
CA SER A 42 -0.80 -2.10 -19.39
C SER A 42 -1.90 -2.15 -20.45
N ARG A 43 -1.79 -1.34 -21.50
CA ARG A 43 -2.76 -1.29 -22.61
C ARG A 43 -2.70 -2.51 -23.54
N ALA A 44 -1.78 -3.45 -23.32
CA ALA A 44 -1.68 -4.67 -24.10
C ALA A 44 -2.87 -5.62 -23.86
N LYS A 45 -3.26 -6.37 -24.91
CA LYS A 45 -4.32 -7.39 -24.81
C LYS A 45 -3.93 -8.41 -23.72
N ASN A 46 -4.87 -8.68 -22.82
CA ASN A 46 -4.69 -9.60 -21.68
C ASN A 46 -3.55 -9.24 -20.72
N ALA A 47 -3.13 -7.97 -20.66
CA ALA A 47 -2.15 -7.54 -19.68
C ALA A 47 -2.64 -7.84 -18.25
N PRO A 48 -1.81 -8.45 -17.39
CA PRO A 48 -2.18 -8.71 -16.01
C PRO A 48 -2.36 -7.38 -15.26
N ARG A 49 -3.34 -7.35 -14.36
CA ARG A 49 -3.47 -6.27 -13.38
C ARG A 49 -2.40 -6.44 -12.31
N ARG A 50 -1.82 -5.33 -11.87
CA ARG A 50 -0.79 -5.30 -10.83
C ARG A 50 -1.14 -4.22 -9.82
N PHE A 51 -0.91 -4.51 -8.55
CA PHE A 51 -0.94 -3.47 -7.53
C PHE A 51 0.24 -2.53 -7.71
N VAL A 52 -0.01 -1.24 -7.52
CA VAL A 52 1.00 -0.19 -7.59
C VAL A 52 0.75 0.80 -6.47
N LEU A 53 1.79 1.46 -5.99
CA LEU A 53 1.66 2.65 -5.15
C LEU A 53 2.08 3.84 -6.00
N ASP A 54 1.11 4.47 -6.68
CA ASP A 54 1.38 5.68 -7.45
C ASP A 54 1.92 6.79 -6.54
N SER A 55 2.79 7.66 -7.06
CA SER A 55 3.48 8.70 -6.29
C SER A 55 2.53 9.55 -5.44
N ARG A 56 1.34 9.89 -5.97
CA ARG A 56 0.37 10.72 -5.23
C ARG A 56 -0.28 9.96 -4.07
N LEU A 57 -0.59 8.68 -4.26
CA LEU A 57 -1.13 7.83 -3.20
C LEU A 57 -0.07 7.62 -2.11
N LEU A 58 1.16 7.31 -2.55
CA LEU A 58 2.28 7.09 -1.65
C LEU A 58 2.57 8.34 -0.81
N GLU A 59 2.61 9.53 -1.43
CA GLU A 59 2.78 10.80 -0.73
C GLU A 59 1.72 10.99 0.38
N VAL A 60 0.43 10.77 0.08
CA VAL A 60 -0.64 10.91 1.08
C VAL A 60 -0.46 9.92 2.22
N LEU A 61 -0.14 8.66 1.93
CA LEU A 61 0.08 7.64 2.96
C LEU A 61 1.27 8.01 3.86
N LEU A 62 2.36 8.52 3.29
CA LEU A 62 3.54 8.94 4.06
C LEU A 62 3.22 10.12 4.98
N GLN A 63 2.47 11.12 4.51
CA GLN A 63 2.05 12.25 5.34
C GLN A 63 1.19 11.81 6.52
N ILE A 64 0.31 10.84 6.31
CA ILE A 64 -0.49 10.27 7.39
C ILE A 64 0.39 9.46 8.34
N ALA A 65 1.38 8.73 7.82
CA ALA A 65 2.28 7.90 8.63
C ALA A 65 3.16 8.73 9.58
N VAL A 66 3.69 9.86 9.13
CA VAL A 66 4.54 10.77 9.92
C VAL A 66 3.75 11.66 10.89
N LEU A 67 2.41 11.66 10.79
CA LEU A 67 1.55 12.42 11.68
C LEU A 67 1.45 11.74 13.06
N ARG A 68 1.64 12.53 14.11
CA ARG A 68 1.58 12.11 15.52
C ARG A 68 0.58 12.96 16.28
N VAL A 69 -0.05 12.36 17.27
CA VAL A 69 -0.94 13.06 18.22
C VAL A 69 -0.11 13.40 19.45
N GLY A 70 0.05 14.69 19.73
CA GLY A 70 0.57 15.20 20.99
C GLY A 70 -0.55 15.70 21.90
N GLU A 71 -0.21 16.20 23.08
CA GLU A 71 -1.18 16.61 24.10
C GLU A 71 -2.12 17.73 23.63
N THR A 72 -1.61 18.66 22.82
CA THR A 72 -2.37 19.84 22.36
C THR A 72 -2.68 19.85 20.86
N GLY A 73 -2.58 18.71 20.19
CA GLY A 73 -2.92 18.56 18.78
C GLY A 73 -1.95 17.69 17.99
N TYR A 74 -1.98 17.81 16.67
CA TYR A 74 -1.12 17.03 15.79
C TYR A 74 0.24 17.70 15.59
N HIS A 75 1.28 16.88 15.46
CA HIS A 75 2.60 17.30 14.99
C HIS A 75 3.15 16.25 14.02
N THR A 76 4.15 16.61 13.23
CA THR A 76 4.80 15.67 12.31
C THR A 76 6.21 15.34 12.79
N ALA A 77 6.58 14.06 12.75
CA ALA A 77 7.91 13.59 13.16
C ALA A 77 8.49 12.64 12.11
N GLU A 78 9.83 12.59 12.03
CA GLU A 78 10.52 11.61 11.18
C GLU A 78 10.19 10.18 11.64
N MET A 79 10.13 9.24 10.69
CA MET A 79 9.78 7.84 10.93
C MET A 79 10.82 6.93 10.25
N ARG A 80 11.23 5.83 10.90
CA ARG A 80 12.13 4.84 10.27
C ARG A 80 11.39 4.08 9.17
N ILE A 81 12.11 3.57 8.17
CA ILE A 81 11.47 2.76 7.12
C ILE A 81 10.84 1.48 7.68
N ASP A 82 11.48 0.83 8.64
CA ASP A 82 10.93 -0.38 9.29
C ASP A 82 9.58 -0.08 9.99
N ASP A 83 9.48 1.08 10.64
CA ASP A 83 8.26 1.55 11.30
C ASP A 83 7.17 1.88 10.27
N LEU A 84 7.57 2.45 9.12
CA LEU A 84 6.65 2.73 8.02
C LEU A 84 6.08 1.44 7.42
N LEU A 85 6.93 0.44 7.18
CA LEU A 85 6.49 -0.87 6.68
C LEU A 85 5.53 -1.52 7.67
N THR A 86 5.82 -1.42 8.97
CA THR A 86 4.93 -1.90 10.04
C THR A 86 3.60 -1.16 10.04
N PHE A 87 3.63 0.17 9.98
CA PHE A 87 2.44 1.01 9.92
C PHE A 87 1.54 0.69 8.72
N LEU A 88 2.13 0.51 7.54
CA LEU A 88 1.38 0.18 6.32
C LEU A 88 0.72 -1.21 6.42
N ARG A 89 1.41 -2.18 7.01
CA ARG A 89 0.85 -3.52 7.27
C ARG A 89 -0.28 -3.47 8.30
N GLU A 90 -0.04 -2.90 9.47
CA GLU A 90 -1.01 -2.95 10.58
C GLU A 90 -2.25 -2.09 10.32
N ARG A 91 -2.08 -0.92 9.69
CA ARG A 91 -3.19 0.01 9.46
C ARG A 91 -3.98 -0.28 8.20
N TYR A 92 -3.32 -0.77 7.15
CA TYR A 92 -3.91 -0.88 5.82
C TYR A 92 -3.83 -2.29 5.21
N GLY A 93 -3.20 -3.25 5.88
CA GLY A 93 -2.96 -4.58 5.31
C GLY A 93 -2.03 -4.56 4.11
N LEU A 94 -1.17 -3.53 3.98
CA LEU A 94 -0.28 -3.39 2.84
C LEU A 94 1.08 -4.03 3.13
N TYR A 95 1.26 -5.24 2.60
CA TYR A 95 2.48 -6.03 2.71
C TYR A 95 3.42 -5.77 1.52
N ILE A 96 4.65 -5.30 1.79
CA ILE A 96 5.62 -4.92 0.75
C ILE A 96 6.83 -5.87 0.74
N ASP A 97 7.33 -6.20 1.93
CA ASP A 97 8.61 -6.89 2.19
C ASP A 97 8.45 -8.32 2.71
N GLN A 98 7.24 -8.71 3.11
CA GLN A 98 6.93 -10.03 3.64
C GLN A 98 5.52 -10.48 3.25
N LEU A 99 5.21 -11.78 3.35
CA LEU A 99 3.85 -12.30 3.23
C LEU A 99 3.13 -12.28 4.59
N PRO A 100 1.79 -12.21 4.62
CA PRO A 100 1.03 -12.39 5.86
C PRO A 100 1.24 -13.80 6.42
N LEU A 101 1.56 -13.92 7.71
CA LEU A 101 1.85 -15.21 8.36
C LEU A 101 0.57 -16.00 8.67
N ASP A 102 -0.54 -15.32 8.97
CA ASP A 102 -1.76 -15.94 9.50
C ASP A 102 -2.95 -15.95 8.51
N GLU A 103 -2.71 -15.69 7.23
CA GLU A 103 -3.77 -15.64 6.20
C GLU A 103 -3.77 -16.85 5.26
N GLY A 104 -3.21 -17.98 5.71
CA GLY A 104 -3.19 -19.23 4.94
C GLY A 104 -2.16 -19.25 3.80
N PHE A 105 -1.21 -18.31 3.78
CA PHE A 105 -0.08 -18.36 2.86
C PHE A 105 0.91 -19.45 3.28
N PRO A 106 1.43 -20.26 2.33
CA PRO A 106 2.52 -21.18 2.63
C PRO A 106 3.79 -20.39 2.97
N ALA A 107 4.76 -21.08 3.59
CA ALA A 107 6.08 -20.50 3.81
C ALA A 107 6.65 -19.96 2.47
N PRO A 108 7.20 -18.73 2.44
CA PRO A 108 7.66 -18.13 1.19
C PRO A 108 8.64 -19.05 0.46
N SER A 109 8.48 -19.17 -0.85
CA SER A 109 9.46 -19.84 -1.73
C SER A 109 10.69 -18.96 -1.98
N ILE A 110 11.66 -19.46 -2.74
CA ILE A 110 12.82 -18.66 -3.17
C ILE A 110 12.36 -17.52 -4.08
N ASP A 111 11.41 -17.79 -4.98
CA ASP A 111 10.86 -16.80 -5.90
C ASP A 111 10.07 -15.72 -5.15
N ASP A 112 9.32 -16.10 -4.12
CA ASP A 112 8.60 -15.13 -3.27
C ASP A 112 9.58 -14.20 -2.56
N ARG A 113 10.64 -14.75 -1.92
CA ARG A 113 11.67 -13.93 -1.28
C ARG A 113 12.35 -12.98 -2.26
N LYS A 114 12.59 -13.43 -3.50
CA LYS A 114 13.16 -12.59 -4.55
C LYS A 114 12.19 -11.46 -4.93
N ALA A 115 10.91 -11.76 -5.12
CA ALA A 115 9.88 -10.78 -5.44
C ALA A 115 9.72 -9.74 -4.33
N LEU A 116 9.67 -10.17 -3.07
CA LEU A 116 9.58 -9.29 -1.90
C LEU A 116 10.79 -8.35 -1.78
N ARG A 117 12.00 -8.86 -2.02
CA ARG A 117 13.20 -8.01 -2.06
C ARG A 117 13.14 -6.99 -3.18
N THR A 118 12.65 -7.38 -4.36
CA THR A 118 12.45 -6.45 -5.48
C THR A 118 11.39 -5.39 -5.16
N ASN A 119 10.31 -5.77 -4.48
CA ASN A 119 9.28 -4.83 -4.02
C ASN A 119 9.86 -3.80 -3.05
N LEU A 120 10.63 -4.25 -2.04
CA LEU A 120 11.27 -3.36 -1.08
C LEU A 120 12.25 -2.38 -1.76
N GLN A 121 13.05 -2.86 -2.72
CA GLN A 121 13.95 -2.02 -3.51
C GLN A 121 13.20 -0.98 -4.36
N ALA A 122 12.12 -1.40 -5.03
CA ALA A 122 11.30 -0.49 -5.82
C ALA A 122 10.59 0.56 -4.93
N PHE A 123 10.15 0.14 -3.74
CA PHE A 123 9.51 1.02 -2.76
C PHE A 123 10.48 2.09 -2.25
N THR A 124 11.67 1.71 -1.78
CA THR A 124 12.68 2.66 -1.30
C THR A 124 13.17 3.59 -2.40
N ALA A 125 13.34 3.08 -3.63
CA ALA A 125 13.64 3.90 -4.79
C ALA A 125 12.55 4.97 -5.03
N ARG A 126 11.26 4.57 -4.96
CA ARG A 126 10.17 5.54 -5.11
C ARG A 126 10.17 6.59 -4.01
N LEU A 127 10.37 6.21 -2.74
CA LEU A 127 10.47 7.17 -1.63
C LEU A 127 11.55 8.23 -1.85
N ARG A 128 12.69 7.82 -2.44
CA ARG A 128 13.78 8.72 -2.82
C ARG A 128 13.39 9.68 -3.93
N GLU A 129 12.74 9.17 -4.97
CA GLU A 129 12.33 10.00 -6.12
C GLU A 129 11.26 11.04 -5.75
N ILE A 130 10.36 10.74 -4.81
CA ILE A 130 9.37 11.70 -4.31
C ILE A 130 9.93 12.66 -3.25
N GLY A 131 11.19 12.49 -2.84
CA GLY A 131 11.87 13.38 -1.89
C GLY A 131 11.53 13.16 -0.41
N PHE A 132 10.93 12.02 -0.07
CA PHE A 132 10.55 11.68 1.31
C PHE A 132 11.63 10.87 2.04
N TYR A 133 12.66 10.39 1.33
CA TYR A 133 13.72 9.57 1.88
C TYR A 133 15.00 10.39 2.09
N ARG A 134 15.53 10.37 3.32
CA ARG A 134 16.85 10.91 3.64
C ARG A 134 17.78 9.77 4.04
N ASP A 135 18.88 9.61 3.30
CA ASP A 135 19.95 8.68 3.67
C ASP A 135 20.88 9.38 4.65
N LEU A 136 20.89 8.93 5.90
CA LEU A 136 21.78 9.48 6.93
C LEU A 136 23.10 8.69 7.05
N SER A 137 23.21 7.49 6.46
CA SER A 137 24.47 6.73 6.33
C SER A 137 24.31 5.51 5.42
N ASP A 138 25.40 4.97 4.87
CA ASP A 138 25.44 3.77 4.01
C ASP A 138 24.86 2.48 4.66
N ALA A 139 24.50 2.51 5.95
CA ALA A 139 23.82 1.42 6.63
C ALA A 139 22.29 1.60 6.58
N TYR A 140 21.58 0.54 6.13
CA TYR A 140 20.11 0.43 6.11
C TYR A 140 19.43 0.87 7.42
N VAL A 141 20.14 0.76 8.55
CA VAL A 141 19.69 1.09 9.91
C VAL A 141 19.33 2.58 10.11
N THR A 142 19.80 3.50 9.27
CA THR A 142 19.60 4.95 9.45
C THR A 142 18.66 5.60 8.44
N GLN A 143 17.88 4.81 7.69
CA GLN A 143 17.00 5.34 6.64
C GLN A 143 15.69 5.86 7.24
N THR A 144 15.41 7.16 7.06
CA THR A 144 14.24 7.82 7.64
C THR A 144 13.37 8.46 6.56
N VAL A 145 12.06 8.37 6.77
CA VAL A 145 11.05 9.15 6.06
C VAL A 145 10.88 10.49 6.75
N VAL A 146 11.00 11.56 5.98
CA VAL A 146 10.90 12.95 6.45
C VAL A 146 9.54 13.54 6.06
N PRO A 147 8.83 14.23 6.97
CA PRO A 147 7.59 14.91 6.63
C PRO A 147 7.84 16.06 5.65
N ARG A 148 7.05 16.12 4.56
CA ARG A 148 7.10 17.28 3.64
C ARG A 148 6.43 18.51 4.24
N TYR A 149 5.39 18.30 5.06
CA TYR A 149 4.65 19.37 5.71
C TYR A 149 4.92 19.32 7.21
N THR A 150 5.67 20.29 7.71
CA THR A 150 6.02 20.35 9.13
C THR A 150 4.89 20.98 9.93
N ILE A 151 4.28 20.21 10.83
CA ILE A 151 3.35 20.72 11.84
C ILE A 151 4.12 20.77 13.16
N ALA A 152 4.40 21.97 13.65
CA ALA A 152 5.12 22.17 14.90
C ALA A 152 4.27 21.74 16.10
N GLU A 153 4.91 21.10 17.07
CA GLU A 153 4.27 20.79 18.34
C GLU A 153 3.95 22.09 19.08
N LYS A 154 2.67 22.33 19.35
CA LYS A 154 2.26 23.42 20.24
C LYS A 154 2.67 23.01 21.66
N ARG A 155 3.53 23.81 22.30
CA ARG A 155 3.78 23.66 23.74
C ARG A 155 2.61 24.23 24.51
N ALA A 156 2.06 23.49 25.46
CA ALA A 156 1.15 24.04 26.44
C ALA A 156 1.85 25.22 27.15
N LYS A 157 1.24 26.41 27.13
CA LYS A 157 1.70 27.53 27.95
C LYS A 157 1.52 27.11 29.42
N ALA A 158 2.62 27.03 30.14
CA ALA A 158 2.63 26.89 31.60
C ALA A 158 2.03 28.14 32.27
#